data_AF-A0A8A7KHA0-F1
#
_entry.id   AF-A0A8A7KHA0-F1
#
_cell.length_a   1.000
_cell.length_b   1.000
_cell.length_c   1.000
_cell.angle_alpha   90.00
_cell.angle_beta   90.00
_cell.angle_gamma   90.00
#
_symmetry.space_group_name_H-M   'P 1'
#
loop_
_entity.id
_entity.type
_entity.pdbx_description
1 polymer ?
#
loop_
_entity_poly.entity_id
_entity_poly.type
_entity_poly.pdbx_seq_one_letter_code
_entity_poly.pdbx_strand_id
1 'polypeptide(L)'
;MDKLWNLLTLYDKILIVLLLLGSVFFIVLPLIGLTTEGNNLIDGEIVIQSSGIIQARIPLSDTYGDKALRIEIAGPIGTSIVEAFQGRVRMFEAPESDPEKICEKTGWIDQPGPMIICVPNQISIWIEAAEPEFDGVSW
;
A
#
# COMPACT_ATOMS: atom_id res chain seq x y z
N MET A 1 -3.16 25.05 46.14
CA MET A 1 -2.68 25.40 44.78
C MET A 1 -2.66 26.91 44.51
N ASP A 2 -3.24 27.74 45.37
CA ASP A 2 -3.53 29.17 45.06
C ASP A 2 -2.30 30.08 45.08
N LYS A 3 -1.23 29.68 45.79
CA LYS A 3 0.03 30.43 45.83
C LYS A 3 0.76 30.44 44.48
N LEU A 4 0.68 29.35 43.70
CA LEU A 4 1.30 29.25 42.37
C LEU A 4 0.56 30.14 41.35
N TRP A 5 -0.76 30.20 41.44
CA TRP A 5 -1.59 30.99 40.52
C TRP A 5 -1.38 32.50 40.66
N ASN A 6 -0.96 33.00 41.82
CA ASN A 6 -0.69 34.43 42.01
C ASN A 6 0.74 34.85 41.64
N LEU A 7 1.62 33.90 41.32
CA LEU A 7 2.99 34.15 40.85
C LEU A 7 3.10 34.23 39.32
N LEU A 8 2.12 33.68 38.60
CA LEU A 8 2.06 33.68 37.13
C LEU A 8 1.30 34.90 36.62
N THR A 9 1.89 35.61 35.64
CA THR A 9 1.22 36.74 34.99
C THR A 9 -0.02 36.25 34.23
N LEU A 10 -0.98 37.15 33.98
CA LEU A 10 -2.19 36.79 33.24
C LEU A 10 -1.88 36.19 31.86
N TYR A 11 -0.81 36.66 31.22
CA TYR A 11 -0.36 36.18 29.92
C TYR A 11 0.20 34.76 29.98
N ASP A 12 0.93 34.40 31.04
CA ASP A 12 1.48 33.04 31.18
C ASP A 12 0.37 31.99 31.30
N LYS A 13 -0.73 32.33 31.99
CA LYS A 13 -1.89 31.43 32.12
C LYS A 13 -2.60 31.21 30.79
N ILE A 14 -2.78 32.29 30.03
CA ILE A 14 -3.38 32.23 28.69
C ILE A 14 -2.52 31.37 27.77
N LEU A 15 -1.19 31.55 27.82
CA LEU A 15 -0.23 30.76 27.06
C LEU A 15 -0.35 29.27 27.40
N ILE A 16 -0.33 28.92 28.69
CA ILE A 16 -0.42 27.52 29.15
C ILE A 16 -1.74 26.88 28.70
N VAL A 17 -2.87 27.57 28.88
CA VAL A 17 -4.19 27.03 28.48
C VAL A 17 -4.27 26.82 26.98
N LEU A 18 -3.78 27.77 26.17
CA LEU A 18 -3.78 27.65 24.71
C LEU A 18 -2.92 26.47 24.26
N LEU A 19 -1.73 26.31 24.85
CA LEU A 19 -0.80 25.23 24.50
C LEU A 19 -1.39 23.85 24.85
N LEU A 20 -2.05 23.74 26.01
CA LEU A 20 -2.75 22.51 26.41
C LEU A 20 -3.94 22.21 25.49
N LEU A 21 -4.76 23.21 25.16
CA LEU A 21 -5.89 23.03 24.24
C LEU A 21 -5.43 22.62 22.83
N GLY A 22 -4.37 23.26 22.32
CA GLY A 22 -3.77 22.90 21.03
C GLY A 22 -3.26 21.45 21.04
N SER A 23 -2.53 21.05 22.08
CA SER A 23 -2.02 19.69 22.22
C SER A 23 -3.15 18.65 22.25
N VAL A 24 -4.20 18.89 23.04
CA VAL A 24 -5.37 17.99 23.10
C VAL A 24 -6.10 17.96 21.76
N PHE A 25 -6.24 19.09 21.07
CA PHE A 25 -6.87 19.16 19.75
C PHE A 25 -6.15 18.30 18.71
N PHE A 26 -4.82 18.38 18.64
CA PHE A 26 -4.03 17.53 17.75
C PHE A 26 -4.11 16.03 18.09
N ILE A 27 -4.25 15.67 19.36
CA ILE A 27 -4.42 14.27 19.79
C ILE A 27 -5.83 13.74 19.48
N VAL A 28 -6.86 14.57 19.61
CA VAL A 28 -8.27 14.17 19.45
C VAL A 28 -8.71 14.14 17.99
N LEU A 29 -8.15 15.00 17.13
CA LEU A 29 -8.43 15.05 15.69
C LEU A 29 -8.37 13.68 14.97
N PRO A 30 -7.31 12.85 15.11
CA PRO A 30 -7.26 11.54 14.48
C PRO A 30 -8.27 10.55 15.06
N LEU A 31 -8.65 10.68 16.34
CA LEU A 31 -9.59 9.78 16.99
C LEU A 31 -11.04 9.97 16.51
N ILE A 32 -11.39 11.20 16.10
CA ILE A 32 -12.74 11.52 15.59
C ILE A 32 -12.85 11.21 14.08
N GLY A 33 -11.78 10.76 13.42
CA GLY A 33 -11.78 10.48 11.98
C GLY A 33 -11.95 11.73 11.11
N LEU A 34 -11.65 12.92 11.68
CA LEU A 34 -11.68 14.21 10.98
C LEU A 34 -10.35 14.54 10.31
N THR A 35 -9.28 13.81 10.64
CA THR A 35 -8.19 13.66 9.70
C THR A 35 -8.77 12.90 8.53
N THR A 36 -8.86 13.55 7.37
CA THR A 36 -8.79 12.80 6.13
C THR A 36 -7.47 12.04 6.20
N GLU A 37 -7.51 10.78 6.65
CA GLU A 37 -6.85 9.73 5.88
C GLU A 37 -7.42 9.97 4.49
N GLY A 38 -6.71 10.80 3.72
CA GLY A 38 -6.84 10.73 2.30
C GLY A 38 -6.74 9.24 2.05
N ASN A 39 -7.82 8.68 1.50
CA ASN A 39 -7.71 7.46 0.74
C ASN A 39 -6.65 7.82 -0.29
N ASN A 40 -5.38 7.68 0.09
CA ASN A 40 -4.26 7.61 -0.79
C ASN A 40 -4.58 6.30 -1.47
N LEU A 41 -5.45 6.39 -2.49
CA LEU A 41 -5.28 5.66 -3.71
C LEU A 41 -3.79 5.72 -3.89
N ILE A 42 -3.11 4.63 -3.56
CA ILE A 42 -1.72 4.47 -3.88
C ILE A 42 -1.80 4.55 -5.41
N ASP A 43 -1.64 5.75 -5.95
CA ASP A 43 -1.42 5.93 -7.37
C ASP A 43 -0.21 5.05 -7.60
N GLY A 44 -0.42 4.02 -8.37
CA GLY A 44 0.44 2.85 -8.38
C GLY A 44 -0.22 1.80 -9.24
N GLU A 45 0.60 0.94 -9.82
CA GLU A 45 0.16 -0.04 -10.77
C GLU A 45 0.77 -1.40 -10.48
N ILE A 46 -0.05 -2.43 -10.63
CA ILE A 46 0.41 -3.82 -10.64
C ILE A 46 0.99 -4.07 -12.01
N VAL A 47 2.25 -4.47 -12.05
CA VAL A 47 2.95 -4.84 -13.28
C VAL A 47 3.08 -6.34 -13.33
N ILE A 48 2.65 -6.91 -14.46
CA ILE A 48 2.74 -8.35 -14.73
C ILE A 48 3.66 -8.54 -15.94
N GLN A 49 4.79 -9.20 -15.71
CA GLN A 49 5.78 -9.51 -16.74
C GLN A 49 5.81 -11.02 -16.97
N SER A 50 5.85 -11.43 -18.23
CA SER A 50 6.07 -12.82 -18.64
C SER A 50 7.19 -12.88 -19.68
N SER A 51 8.16 -13.77 -19.49
CA SER A 51 9.29 -13.99 -20.41
C SER A 51 10.06 -12.69 -20.74
N GLY A 52 10.19 -11.79 -19.76
CA GLY A 52 10.87 -10.51 -19.91
C GLY A 52 10.05 -9.38 -20.56
N ILE A 53 8.82 -9.66 -21.01
CA ILE A 53 7.95 -8.66 -21.64
C ILE A 53 6.80 -8.32 -20.68
N ILE A 54 6.52 -7.02 -20.53
CA ILE A 54 5.38 -6.54 -19.73
C ILE A 54 4.10 -6.88 -20.50
N GLN A 55 3.28 -7.77 -19.92
CA GLN A 55 2.02 -8.21 -20.52
C GLN A 55 0.85 -7.33 -20.06
N ALA A 56 0.89 -6.85 -18.82
CA ALA A 56 -0.16 -6.01 -18.27
C ALA A 56 0.39 -5.00 -17.26
N ARG A 57 -0.23 -3.82 -17.26
CA ARG A 57 -0.15 -2.81 -16.21
C ARG A 57 -1.58 -2.52 -15.76
N ILE A 58 -1.84 -2.65 -14.47
CA ILE A 58 -3.18 -2.52 -13.90
C ILE A 58 -3.12 -1.45 -12.81
N PRO A 59 -3.75 -0.29 -12.99
CA PRO A 59 -3.86 0.71 -11.95
C PRO A 59 -4.48 0.10 -10.68
N LEU A 60 -3.90 0.40 -9.51
CA LEU A 60 -4.45 -0.08 -8.24
C LEU A 60 -5.88 0.40 -8.02
N SER A 61 -6.23 1.59 -8.53
CA SER A 61 -7.59 2.13 -8.56
C SER A 61 -8.62 1.14 -9.14
N ASP A 62 -8.23 0.42 -10.20
CA ASP A 62 -9.13 -0.47 -10.95
C ASP A 62 -9.37 -1.79 -10.21
N THR A 63 -8.59 -2.05 -9.16
CA THR A 63 -8.74 -3.25 -8.32
C THR A 63 -9.76 -3.04 -7.19
N TYR A 64 -10.20 -1.81 -6.93
CA TYR A 64 -11.20 -1.50 -5.91
C TYR A 64 -12.61 -1.69 -6.48
N GLY A 65 -13.29 -2.73 -6.01
CA GLY A 65 -14.67 -3.04 -6.39
C GLY A 65 -15.20 -4.26 -5.64
N ASP A 66 -16.41 -4.70 -6.01
CA ASP A 66 -17.07 -5.83 -5.33
C ASP A 66 -16.46 -7.19 -5.69
N LYS A 67 -15.67 -7.27 -6.77
CA LYS A 67 -15.13 -8.52 -7.31
C LYS A 67 -13.64 -8.43 -7.55
N ALA A 68 -12.95 -9.55 -7.35
CA ALA A 68 -11.54 -9.68 -7.71
C ALA A 68 -11.37 -9.74 -9.22
N LEU A 69 -10.38 -9.01 -9.74
CA LEU A 69 -9.94 -9.08 -11.12
C LEU A 69 -9.02 -10.30 -11.28
N ARG A 70 -9.30 -11.14 -12.27
CA ARG A 70 -8.47 -12.30 -12.60
C ARG A 70 -7.89 -12.14 -14.00
N ILE A 71 -6.58 -12.32 -14.12
CA ILE A 71 -5.84 -12.21 -15.37
C ILE A 71 -5.15 -13.54 -15.64
N GLU A 72 -5.43 -14.12 -16.80
CA GLU A 72 -4.75 -15.32 -17.28
C GLU A 72 -3.48 -14.93 -18.04
N ILE A 73 -2.35 -15.52 -17.64
CA ILE A 73 -1.05 -15.28 -18.25
C ILE A 73 -0.48 -16.61 -18.71
N ALA A 74 -0.29 -16.74 -20.02
CA ALA A 74 0.38 -17.90 -20.59
C ALA A 74 1.90 -17.83 -20.34
N GLY A 75 2.49 -18.96 -20.00
CA GLY A 75 3.94 -19.12 -19.92
C GLY A 75 4.40 -20.49 -20.41
N PRO A 76 5.72 -20.78 -20.33
CA PRO A 76 6.33 -21.96 -20.93
C PRO A 76 5.81 -23.31 -20.41
N ILE A 77 5.27 -23.37 -19.20
CA ILE A 77 4.82 -24.61 -18.56
C ILE A 77 3.30 -24.68 -18.36
N GLY A 78 2.57 -23.66 -18.78
CA GLY A 78 1.11 -23.58 -18.70
C GLY A 78 0.58 -22.16 -18.42
N THR A 79 -0.73 -22.07 -18.21
CA THR A 79 -1.39 -20.80 -17.86
C THR A 79 -1.40 -20.58 -16.35
N SER A 80 -1.02 -19.39 -15.93
CA SER A 80 -1.12 -18.91 -14.55
C SER A 80 -2.30 -17.93 -14.42
N ILE A 81 -2.97 -17.92 -13.28
CA ILE A 81 -4.04 -16.98 -12.95
C ILE A 81 -3.55 -16.02 -11.88
N VAL A 82 -3.43 -14.75 -12.23
CA VAL A 82 -3.14 -13.65 -11.31
C VAL A 82 -4.45 -13.07 -10.80
N GLU A 83 -4.56 -12.81 -9.51
CA GLU A 83 -5.74 -12.19 -8.90
C GLU A 83 -5.35 -10.88 -8.22
N ALA A 84 -6.07 -9.81 -8.59
CA ALA A 84 -5.94 -8.48 -8.00
C ALA A 84 -7.27 -8.05 -7.36
N PHE A 85 -7.22 -7.54 -6.13
CA PHE A 85 -8.43 -7.16 -5.40
C PHE A 85 -8.14 -6.20 -4.26
N GLN A 86 -8.79 -5.04 -4.21
CA GLN A 86 -8.67 -4.06 -3.11
C GLN A 86 -7.21 -3.63 -2.87
N GLY A 87 -6.51 -3.23 -3.94
CA GLY A 87 -5.14 -2.67 -3.87
C GLY A 87 -4.02 -3.70 -3.71
N ARG A 88 -4.33 -5.00 -3.79
CA ARG A 88 -3.36 -6.09 -3.60
C ARG A 88 -3.41 -7.10 -4.71
N VAL A 89 -2.32 -7.82 -4.93
CA VAL A 89 -2.17 -8.85 -5.97
C VAL A 89 -1.58 -10.14 -5.41
N ARG A 90 -1.98 -11.27 -5.98
CA ARG A 90 -1.39 -12.59 -5.72
C ARG A 90 -1.37 -13.45 -6.97
N MET A 91 -0.55 -14.51 -6.94
CA MET A 91 -0.76 -15.65 -7.82
C MET A 91 -1.91 -16.50 -7.25
N PHE A 92 -3.04 -16.54 -7.94
CA PHE A 92 -4.20 -17.34 -7.52
C PHE A 92 -4.00 -18.81 -7.87
N GLU A 93 -3.48 -19.09 -9.06
CA GLU A 93 -3.26 -20.45 -9.54
C GLU A 93 -2.04 -20.50 -10.46
N ALA A 94 -1.08 -21.35 -10.12
CA ALA A 94 0.04 -21.72 -10.97
C ALA A 94 -0.24 -23.06 -11.67
N PRO A 95 0.37 -23.30 -12.85
CA PRO A 95 0.20 -24.54 -13.60
C PRO A 95 0.50 -25.78 -12.75
N GLU A 96 -0.20 -26.89 -13.02
CA GLU A 96 0.07 -28.18 -12.36
C GLU A 96 1.51 -28.67 -12.59
N SER A 97 2.12 -28.25 -13.70
CA SER A 97 3.52 -28.52 -14.05
C SER A 97 4.53 -27.79 -13.16
N ASP A 98 4.11 -26.84 -12.31
CA ASP A 98 4.95 -26.21 -11.29
C ASP A 98 4.94 -27.08 -10.01
N PRO A 99 6.04 -27.80 -9.69
CA PRO A 99 6.05 -28.73 -8.57
C PRO A 99 6.01 -28.04 -7.20
N GLU A 100 6.57 -26.83 -7.11
CA GLU A 100 6.77 -26.17 -5.82
C GLU A 100 5.68 -25.14 -5.52
N LYS A 101 5.02 -24.60 -6.56
CA LYS A 101 3.96 -23.59 -6.45
C LYS A 101 4.34 -22.45 -5.50
N ILE A 102 5.61 -22.04 -5.50
CA ILE A 102 6.15 -21.05 -4.55
C ILE A 102 5.43 -19.71 -4.71
N CYS A 103 5.12 -19.33 -5.94
CA CYS A 103 4.43 -18.08 -6.23
C CYS A 103 2.99 -18.03 -5.68
N GLU A 104 2.27 -19.15 -5.61
CA GLU A 104 0.98 -19.22 -4.89
C GLU A 104 1.19 -19.04 -3.38
N LYS A 105 2.24 -19.65 -2.83
CA LYS A 105 2.58 -19.60 -1.39
C LYS A 105 3.00 -18.21 -0.92
N THR A 106 3.53 -17.35 -1.80
CA THR A 106 3.85 -15.95 -1.48
C THR A 106 2.61 -15.20 -0.96
N GLY A 107 1.42 -15.54 -1.45
CA GLY A 107 0.18 -14.90 -1.02
C GLY A 107 0.02 -13.49 -1.58
N TRP A 108 -0.67 -12.64 -0.81
CA TRP A 108 -0.98 -11.27 -1.20
C TRP A 108 0.19 -10.33 -0.95
N ILE A 109 0.49 -9.48 -1.95
CA ILE A 109 1.33 -8.29 -1.79
C ILE A 109 0.48 -7.05 -2.05
N ASP A 110 0.70 -6.00 -1.27
CA ASP A 110 -0.11 -4.77 -1.25
C ASP A 110 0.73 -3.48 -1.22
N GLN A 111 2.06 -3.61 -1.30
CA GLN A 111 3.01 -2.49 -1.25
C GLN A 111 4.10 -2.66 -2.31
N PRO A 112 4.73 -1.56 -2.76
CA PRO A 112 5.94 -1.61 -3.56
C PRO A 112 7.11 -2.27 -2.82
N GLY A 113 7.94 -3.02 -3.55
CA GLY A 113 9.12 -3.71 -3.01
C GLY A 113 8.99 -5.23 -3.01
N PRO A 114 8.00 -5.83 -2.32
CA PRO A 114 7.68 -7.25 -2.45
C PRO A 114 7.35 -7.64 -3.90
N MET A 115 7.73 -8.84 -4.30
CA MET A 115 7.51 -9.38 -5.64
C MET A 115 7.10 -10.85 -5.59
N ILE A 116 6.25 -11.26 -6.53
CA ILE A 116 5.86 -12.65 -6.73
C ILE A 116 6.57 -13.16 -7.98
N ILE A 117 7.31 -14.26 -7.86
CA ILE A 117 8.10 -14.84 -8.96
C ILE A 117 7.71 -16.30 -9.15
N CYS A 118 7.14 -16.65 -10.31
CA CYS A 118 7.01 -18.03 -10.75
C CYS A 118 8.15 -18.36 -11.71
N VAL A 119 9.27 -18.89 -11.19
CA VAL A 119 10.47 -19.18 -11.99
C VAL A 119 10.19 -20.14 -13.15
N PRO A 120 9.49 -21.29 -12.97
CA PRO A 120 9.27 -22.23 -14.07
C PRO A 120 8.43 -21.65 -15.22
N ASN A 121 7.46 -20.78 -14.87
CA ASN A 121 6.59 -20.13 -15.86
C ASN A 121 7.12 -18.76 -16.34
N GLN A 122 8.29 -18.32 -15.85
CA GLN A 122 8.93 -17.04 -16.19
C GLN A 122 8.03 -15.82 -15.98
N ILE A 123 7.22 -15.83 -14.92
CA ILE A 123 6.30 -14.74 -14.57
C ILE A 123 6.83 -14.00 -13.34
N SER A 124 6.82 -12.67 -13.42
CA SER A 124 7.14 -11.77 -12.31
C SER A 124 6.00 -10.77 -12.14
N ILE A 125 5.58 -10.55 -10.89
CA ILE A 125 4.51 -9.62 -10.53
C ILE A 125 5.01 -8.72 -9.40
N TRP A 126 4.82 -7.41 -9.54
CA TRP A 126 5.17 -6.43 -8.50
C TRP A 126 4.22 -5.23 -8.57
N ILE A 127 4.28 -4.40 -7.54
CA ILE A 127 3.55 -3.13 -7.46
C ILE A 127 4.56 -2.00 -7.62
N GLU A 128 4.35 -1.13 -8.60
CA GLU A 128 5.07 0.13 -8.74
C GLU A 128 4.24 1.23 -8.08
N ALA A 129 4.86 2.05 -7.22
CA ALA A 129 4.23 3.31 -6.82
C ALA A 129 4.26 4.25 -8.02
N ALA A 130 3.21 5.05 -8.20
CA ALA A 130 3.30 6.24 -9.02
C ALA A 130 4.40 7.10 -8.41
N GLU A 131 5.34 7.51 -9.25
CA GLU A 131 6.47 8.30 -8.81
C GLU A 131 5.97 9.51 -8.01
N PRO A 132 6.30 9.64 -6.71
CA PRO A 132 6.40 10.98 -6.17
C PRO A 132 7.51 11.67 -6.96
N GLU A 133 7.26 12.87 -7.46
CA GLU A 133 8.20 13.73 -8.21
C GLU A 133 9.42 14.18 -7.36
N PHE A 134 10.00 13.29 -6.56
CA PHE A 134 11.16 13.54 -5.70
C PHE A 134 11.97 12.25 -5.55
N ASP A 135 12.93 12.06 -6.46
CA ASP A 135 14.05 11.14 -6.31
C ASP A 135 15.02 11.69 -5.25
N GLY A 136 14.86 11.24 -4.01
CA GLY A 136 15.83 11.40 -2.94
C GLY A 136 16.71 10.16 -2.84
N VAL A 137 17.71 10.02 -3.70
CA VAL A 137 18.82 9.07 -3.50
C VAL A 137 19.60 9.47 -2.23
N SER A 138 19.37 8.78 -1.12
CA SER A 138 20.30 8.79 0.02
C SER A 138 21.26 7.60 -0.12
N TRP A 139 22.54 7.90 -0.36
CA TRP A 139 23.67 6.98 -0.21
C TRP A 139 24.00 6.73 1.26
#